data_AF-A0A956CA69-F1
#
_entry.id   AF-A0A956CA69-F1
#
_cell.length_a   1.000
_cell.length_b   1.000
_cell.length_c   1.000
_cell.angle_alpha   90.00
_cell.angle_beta   90.00
_cell.angle_gamma   90.00
#
_symmetry.space_group_name_H-M   'P 1'
#
loop_
_entity.id
_entity.type
_entity.pdbx_description
1 polymer ?
#
loop_
_entity_poly.entity_id
_entity_poly.type
_entity_poly.pdbx_seq_one_letter_code
_entity_poly.pdbx_strand_id
1 'polypeptide(L)'
;MRFYFLLAALALNAPLQCSGSEDPSLRREETPGEALYGLATQFKAKGDKDAWRSTLEYLVARYPNSRFAGMAREDLDAAKK
;
A
#
# COMPACT_ATOMS: atom_id res chain seq x y z
N MET A 1 26.68 11.51 49.23
CA MET A 1 27.18 11.63 47.84
C MET A 1 26.88 10.35 47.06
N ARG A 2 25.63 10.11 46.64
CA ARG A 2 25.29 8.82 45.98
C ARG A 2 23.92 8.77 45.31
N PHE A 3 23.43 9.86 44.73
CA PHE A 3 22.09 9.85 44.09
C PHE A 3 21.93 10.78 42.89
N TYR A 4 23.04 11.19 42.25
CA TYR A 4 23.03 12.13 41.12
C TYR A 4 23.68 11.58 39.84
N PHE A 5 23.80 10.26 39.70
CA PHE A 5 24.51 9.63 38.59
C PHE A 5 23.66 8.69 37.73
N LEU A 6 22.32 8.71 37.86
CA LEU A 6 21.43 7.74 37.20
C LEU A 6 20.45 8.34 36.19
N LEU A 7 20.44 9.66 35.97
CA LEU A 7 19.52 10.32 35.04
C LEU A 7 20.14 10.76 33.71
N ALA A 8 21.46 10.69 33.57
CA ALA A 8 22.16 11.18 32.36
C ALA A 8 22.28 10.14 31.23
N ALA A 9 21.96 8.86 31.47
CA ALA A 9 22.20 7.77 30.51
C ALA A 9 21.05 7.51 29.51
N LEU A 10 19.86 8.09 29.73
CA LEU A 10 18.68 7.84 28.88
C LEU A 10 18.58 8.78 27.68
N ALA A 11 19.33 9.89 27.63
CA ALA A 11 19.31 10.82 26.51
C ALA A 11 20.26 10.44 25.36
N LEU A 12 21.18 9.49 25.57
CA LEU A 12 22.20 9.09 24.58
C LEU A 12 21.77 7.93 23.67
N ASN A 13 20.57 7.39 23.86
CA ASN A 13 19.98 6.31 23.05
C ASN A 13 18.69 6.75 22.34
N ALA A 14 18.42 8.05 22.21
CA ALA A 14 17.46 8.48 21.20
C ALA A 14 18.16 8.23 19.85
N PRO A 15 17.69 7.27 19.04
CA PRO A 15 18.37 6.96 17.82
C PRO A 15 18.39 8.23 16.98
N LEU A 16 19.54 8.51 16.36
CA LEU A 16 19.68 9.51 15.30
C LEU A 16 18.80 9.20 14.06
N GLN A 17 17.78 8.33 14.21
CA GLN A 17 16.75 7.97 13.23
C GLN A 17 15.71 9.07 12.99
N CYS A 18 15.79 10.21 13.68
CA CYS A 18 15.24 11.47 13.15
C CYS A 18 16.28 12.18 12.27
N SER A 19 16.97 11.45 11.39
CA SER A 19 17.80 12.04 10.34
C SER A 19 16.93 12.41 9.15
N GLY A 20 16.45 13.66 9.14
CA GLY A 20 15.97 14.34 7.94
C GLY A 20 14.62 13.87 7.42
N SER A 21 13.65 14.77 7.41
CA SER A 21 12.45 14.64 6.59
C SER A 21 12.86 14.33 5.14
N GLU A 22 12.66 13.09 4.69
CA GLU A 22 12.64 12.82 3.25
C GLU A 22 11.67 13.81 2.62
N ASP A 23 12.12 14.49 1.57
CA ASP A 23 11.29 15.48 0.86
C ASP A 23 9.97 14.79 0.45
N PRO A 24 8.82 15.20 1.01
CA PRO A 24 7.55 14.58 0.71
C PRO A 24 7.22 14.55 -0.78
N SER A 25 7.79 15.47 -1.57
CA SER A 25 7.60 15.53 -3.02
C SER A 25 8.28 14.39 -3.78
N LEU A 26 9.24 13.69 -3.16
CA LEU A 26 9.93 12.53 -3.75
C LEU A 26 9.19 11.21 -3.51
N ARG A 27 8.09 11.21 -2.75
CA ARG A 27 7.31 9.99 -2.51
C ARG A 27 6.66 9.53 -3.81
N ARG A 28 6.94 8.29 -4.19
CA ARG A 28 6.15 7.61 -5.23
C ARG A 28 4.80 7.28 -4.65
N GLU A 29 3.77 7.99 -5.10
CA GLU A 29 2.39 7.60 -4.82
C GLU A 29 1.93 6.49 -5.77
N GLU A 30 1.12 5.59 -5.25
CA GLU A 30 0.46 4.60 -6.08
C GLU A 30 -0.54 5.29 -7.01
N THR A 31 -0.59 4.84 -8.26
CA THR A 31 -1.66 5.29 -9.16
C THR A 31 -3.00 4.70 -8.70
N PRO A 32 -4.14 5.35 -8.98
CA PRO A 32 -5.44 4.78 -8.63
C PRO A 32 -5.66 3.36 -9.17
N GLY A 33 -5.15 3.06 -10.37
CA GLY A 33 -5.25 1.73 -10.95
C GLY A 33 -4.41 0.68 -10.23
N GLU A 34 -3.25 1.08 -9.70
CA GLU A 34 -2.39 0.23 -8.88
C GLU A 34 -3.06 -0.13 -7.56
N ALA A 35 -3.54 0.89 -6.84
CA ALA A 35 -4.22 0.73 -5.56
C ALA A 35 -5.47 -0.16 -5.67
N LEU A 36 -6.30 0.06 -6.70
CA LEU A 36 -7.52 -0.72 -6.91
C LEU A 36 -7.24 -2.19 -7.28
N TYR A 37 -6.23 -2.44 -8.11
CA TYR A 37 -5.83 -3.81 -8.43
C TYR A 37 -5.23 -4.53 -7.22
N GLY A 38 -4.43 -3.82 -6.42
CA GLY A 38 -3.94 -4.32 -5.13
C GLY A 38 -5.08 -4.65 -4.16
N LEU A 39 -6.08 -3.79 -4.05
CA LEU A 39 -7.27 -4.02 -3.22
C LEU A 39 -8.05 -5.25 -3.68
N ALA A 40 -8.30 -5.39 -4.99
CA ALA A 40 -8.93 -6.58 -5.55
C ALA A 40 -8.14 -7.85 -5.16
N THR A 41 -6.82 -7.82 -5.31
CA THR A 41 -5.94 -8.95 -4.94
C THR A 41 -6.09 -9.34 -3.48
N GLN A 42 -6.24 -8.37 -2.56
CA GLN A 42 -6.53 -8.66 -1.16
C GLN A 42 -7.89 -9.33 -0.95
N PHE A 43 -8.94 -8.89 -1.64
CA PHE A 43 -10.25 -9.55 -1.59
C PHE A 43 -10.17 -11.00 -2.08
N LYS A 44 -9.46 -11.24 -3.18
CA LYS A 44 -9.20 -12.59 -3.70
C LYS A 44 -8.50 -13.48 -2.67
N ALA A 45 -7.46 -12.95 -2.02
CA ALA A 45 -6.72 -13.67 -0.97
C ALA A 45 -7.59 -14.00 0.25
N LYS A 46 -8.56 -13.15 0.58
CA LYS A 46 -9.55 -13.38 1.65
C LYS A 46 -10.71 -14.30 1.23
N GLY A 47 -10.76 -14.70 -0.05
CA GLY A 47 -11.86 -15.50 -0.60
C GLY A 47 -13.13 -14.70 -0.91
N ASP A 48 -13.10 -13.37 -0.78
CA ASP A 48 -14.21 -12.50 -1.11
C ASP A 48 -14.26 -12.27 -2.64
N LYS A 49 -14.93 -13.19 -3.33
CA LYS A 49 -15.00 -13.22 -4.79
C LYS A 49 -15.84 -12.06 -5.35
N ASP A 50 -16.87 -11.64 -4.64
CA ASP A 50 -17.78 -10.58 -5.10
C ASP A 50 -17.10 -9.22 -5.00
N ALA A 51 -16.41 -8.93 -3.89
CA ALA A 51 -15.62 -7.71 -3.74
C ALA A 51 -14.43 -7.70 -4.72
N TRP A 52 -13.76 -8.84 -4.92
CA TRP A 52 -12.71 -8.97 -5.93
C TRP A 52 -13.23 -8.60 -7.33
N ARG A 53 -14.32 -9.24 -7.76
CA ARG A 53 -14.88 -9.05 -9.10
C ARG A 53 -15.36 -7.62 -9.33
N SER A 54 -16.16 -7.09 -8.41
CA SER A 54 -16.70 -5.73 -8.53
C SER A 54 -15.60 -4.66 -8.55
N THR A 55 -14.52 -4.86 -7.79
CA THR A 55 -13.35 -3.96 -7.81
C THR A 55 -12.64 -3.98 -9.16
N LEU A 56 -12.45 -5.16 -9.77
CA LEU A 56 -11.84 -5.27 -11.09
C LEU A 56 -12.72 -4.65 -12.18
N GLU A 57 -14.04 -4.87 -12.13
CA GLU A 57 -14.99 -4.26 -13.06
C GLU A 57 -14.98 -2.73 -12.95
N TYR A 58 -14.96 -2.19 -11.72
CA TYR A 58 -14.83 -0.76 -11.48
C TYR A 58 -13.51 -0.20 -12.01
N LEU A 59 -12.39 -0.89 -11.77
CA LEU A 59 -11.08 -0.51 -12.27
C LEU A 59 -11.08 -0.39 -13.80
N VAL A 60 -11.62 -1.38 -14.51
CA VAL A 60 -11.70 -1.37 -15.98
C VAL A 60 -12.58 -0.24 -16.48
N ALA A 61 -13.72 0.00 -15.84
CA ALA A 61 -14.66 1.04 -16.24
C ALA A 61 -14.11 2.46 -16.01
N ARG A 62 -13.47 2.70 -14.85
CA ARG A 62 -13.06 4.05 -14.45
C ARG A 62 -11.66 4.44 -14.94
N TYR A 63 -10.78 3.46 -15.13
CA TYR A 63 -9.37 3.66 -15.51
C TYR A 63 -8.96 2.76 -16.69
N PRO A 64 -9.65 2.83 -17.85
CA PRO A 64 -9.48 1.86 -18.94
C PRO A 64 -8.08 1.84 -19.58
N ASN A 65 -7.31 2.93 -19.42
CA ASN A 65 -5.96 3.08 -19.97
C ASN A 65 -4.85 2.73 -18.95
N SER A 66 -5.22 2.36 -17.72
CA SER A 66 -4.25 1.90 -16.74
C SER A 66 -3.66 0.55 -17.18
N ARG A 67 -2.35 0.34 -16.98
CA ARG A 67 -1.73 -0.99 -17.18
C ARG A 67 -2.46 -2.09 -16.39
N PHE A 68 -3.03 -1.72 -15.25
CA PHE A 68 -3.77 -2.63 -14.37
C PHE A 68 -5.17 -2.97 -14.90
N ALA A 69 -5.76 -2.15 -15.77
CA ALA A 69 -7.03 -2.48 -16.41
C ALA A 69 -6.88 -3.63 -17.43
N GLY A 70 -5.71 -3.77 -18.07
CA GLY A 70 -5.40 -4.94 -18.90
C GLY A 70 -5.41 -6.23 -18.09
N MET A 71 -4.63 -6.27 -17.01
CA MET A 71 -4.58 -7.43 -16.09
C MET A 71 -5.95 -7.74 -15.49
N ALA A 72 -6.73 -6.72 -15.11
CA ALA A 72 -8.08 -6.90 -14.58
C ALA A 72 -9.03 -7.58 -15.59
N ARG A 73 -8.93 -7.26 -16.88
CA ARG A 73 -9.73 -7.92 -17.93
C ARG A 73 -9.35 -9.41 -18.05
N GLU A 74 -8.05 -9.70 -18.08
CA GLU A 74 -7.54 -11.08 -18.16
C GLU A 74 -8.01 -11.92 -16.96
N ASP A 75 -7.93 -11.36 -15.76
CA ASP A 75 -8.39 -11.99 -14.52
C ASP A 75 -9.91 -12.27 -14.52
N LEU A 76 -10.71 -11.29 -14.97
CA LEU A 76 -12.16 -11.43 -15.10
C LEU A 76 -12.52 -12.50 -16.14
N ASP A 77 -11.76 -12.59 -17.24
CA ASP A 77 -11.98 -13.60 -18.28
C ASP A 77 -11.55 -14.99 -17.81
N ALA A 78 -10.47 -15.10 -17.04
CA ALA A 78 -10.03 -16.35 -16.42
C ALA A 78 -11.07 -16.91 -15.44
N ALA A 79 -11.76 -16.06 -14.68
CA ALA A 79 -12.77 -16.48 -13.72
C ALA A 79 -14.13 -16.89 -14.31
N LYS A 80 -14.34 -16.71 -15.63
CA LYS A 80 -15.55 -17.19 -16.34
C LYS A 80 -15.44 -18.64 -16.80
N LYS A 81 -14.22 -19.21 -16.78
CA LYS A 81 -13.94 -20.60 -17.16
C LYS A 81 -14.10 -21.51 -15.96
#